data_AF-A0AAD8SWW1-F1
#
_entry.id   AF-A0AAD8SWW1-F1
#
_cell.length_a   1.000
_cell.length_b   1.000
_cell.length_c   1.000
_cell.angle_alpha   90.00
_cell.angle_beta   90.00
_cell.angle_gamma   90.00
#
_symmetry.space_group_name_H-M   'P 1'
#
loop_
_entity.id
_entity.type
_entity.pdbx_description
1 polymer ?
#
loop_
_entity_poly.entity_id
_entity_poly.type
_entity_poly.pdbx_seq_one_letter_code
_entity_poly.pdbx_strand_id
1 'polypeptide(L)'
;MEVEGNSLASPSCPDGRKRRVCYYYDPGIANVDYGEHHVMVPRRVAMTHGLVTNYRLLRDMELLRTRPATEDDLAGILTDDYLCLLRDLTPGTYRADTARRHHIGALAGDERNDNPVIDGLWDYCARYAGGSLAAARALGSGRSDIAINWSGGMHHACSGEASGFCYVNDIVLAIKELLATFPRVLYVDIDVHHGDGVEKYFAADGRVMTVSFHQYGRGGKGSDTFFFPGTGSAEDVGEGAGKYRTLNVPMKAGMDDAGYKELFVPIMREVMGVFRPDAIVLQCGADSLSGDRLGEFNLSVRGHAECVSYLRSFNVPLLLLGGGGYTINHVASCWCYETAVAVGKEKEIPDDIPHHGYEHYYKDQGYKLHYGVSKVGRNASTKEYMDNIRNEALKNVQNLHELLKRGVARSVQFKDIDDCELYKKKQRPKKRSNRDEEDPMDRLHRLCGQADVRNFFARLGDENIRGTDSSPGRETKIYEERRRASSAAVHRCSH
;
A
#
# COMPACT_ATOMS: atom_id res chain seq x y z
N MET A 1 37.01 -2.86 -22.92
CA MET A 1 37.49 -2.69 -21.54
C MET A 1 36.36 -3.09 -20.63
N GLU A 2 36.33 -4.37 -20.30
CA GLU A 2 35.39 -5.00 -19.37
C GLU A 2 35.84 -4.66 -17.95
N VAL A 3 34.94 -4.11 -17.14
CA VAL A 3 35.18 -3.94 -15.71
C VAL A 3 34.47 -5.12 -15.03
N GLU A 4 35.19 -6.24 -14.92
CA GLU A 4 34.81 -7.34 -14.05
C GLU A 4 34.89 -6.88 -12.59
N GLY A 5 33.73 -6.54 -12.01
CA GLY A 5 33.59 -6.34 -10.58
C GLY A 5 33.55 -7.68 -9.86
N ASN A 6 34.68 -8.14 -9.35
CA ASN A 6 34.77 -9.23 -8.38
C ASN A 6 33.82 -8.94 -7.20
N SER A 7 32.78 -9.75 -7.02
CA SER A 7 31.86 -9.68 -5.87
C SER A 7 31.41 -11.08 -5.46
N LEU A 8 31.66 -11.42 -4.20
CA LEU A 8 31.45 -12.75 -3.62
C LEU A 8 29.96 -13.14 -3.56
N ALA A 9 29.69 -14.46 -3.60
CA ALA A 9 28.36 -15.05 -3.50
C ALA A 9 27.68 -14.73 -2.16
N SER A 10 26.39 -14.39 -2.18
CA SER A 10 25.59 -14.16 -0.97
C SER A 10 24.97 -15.48 -0.48
N PRO A 11 25.04 -15.82 0.83
CA PRO A 11 24.44 -17.03 1.40
C PRO A 11 22.90 -17.09 1.30
N SER A 12 22.25 -16.00 0.90
CA SER A 12 20.78 -15.86 0.84
C SER A 12 20.17 -16.20 -0.52
N CYS A 13 20.98 -16.58 -1.52
CA CYS A 13 20.52 -16.94 -2.86
C CYS A 13 20.98 -18.38 -3.20
N PRO A 14 20.05 -19.35 -3.37
CA PRO A 14 20.38 -20.74 -3.69
C PRO A 14 21.20 -20.92 -4.99
N ASP A 15 21.18 -19.93 -5.89
CA ASP A 15 21.89 -19.93 -7.17
C ASP A 15 23.28 -19.27 -7.10
N GLY A 16 23.69 -18.74 -5.94
CA GLY A 16 24.98 -18.08 -5.73
C GLY A 16 25.14 -16.73 -6.44
N ARG A 17 24.09 -16.17 -7.06
CA ARG A 17 24.17 -14.90 -7.80
C ARG A 17 23.66 -13.73 -6.95
N LYS A 18 24.45 -12.65 -6.89
CA LYS A 18 24.00 -11.37 -6.31
C LYS A 18 22.89 -10.79 -7.20
N ARG A 19 21.76 -10.42 -6.60
CA ARG A 19 20.62 -9.82 -7.30
C ARG A 19 20.97 -8.40 -7.75
N ARG A 20 20.66 -8.05 -9.00
CA ARG A 20 20.75 -6.67 -9.51
C ARG A 20 19.53 -5.90 -9.02
N VAL A 21 19.77 -4.91 -8.17
CA VAL A 21 18.71 -4.09 -7.55
C VAL A 21 18.74 -2.70 -8.18
N CYS A 22 17.58 -2.17 -8.57
CA CYS A 22 17.41 -0.75 -8.87
C CYS A 22 16.45 -0.10 -7.87
N TYR A 23 16.69 1.16 -7.56
CA TYR A 23 15.98 1.91 -6.54
C TYR A 23 15.55 3.26 -7.10
N TYR A 24 14.25 3.49 -7.14
CA TYR A 24 13.65 4.72 -7.68
C TYR A 24 13.35 5.70 -6.56
N TYR A 25 13.87 6.92 -6.70
CA TYR A 25 13.61 8.01 -5.78
C TYR A 25 13.49 9.35 -6.51
N ASP A 26 12.40 10.07 -6.26
CA ASP A 26 12.23 11.45 -6.69
C ASP A 26 12.08 12.34 -5.44
N PRO A 27 12.95 13.34 -5.23
CA PRO A 27 12.88 14.20 -4.05
C PRO A 27 11.61 15.04 -3.99
N GLY A 28 10.92 15.25 -5.12
CA GLY A 28 9.65 15.98 -5.18
C GLY A 28 8.50 15.28 -4.47
N ILE A 29 8.61 13.98 -4.16
CA ILE A 29 7.61 13.25 -3.37
C ILE A 29 7.43 13.83 -1.96
N ALA A 30 8.50 14.38 -1.37
CA ALA A 30 8.47 14.88 0.01
C ALA A 30 7.92 16.32 0.16
N ASN A 31 7.61 16.99 -0.95
CA ASN A 31 7.18 18.39 -0.97
C ASN A 31 5.65 18.56 -0.84
N VAL A 32 4.92 17.45 -0.72
CA VAL A 32 3.46 17.45 -0.69
C VAL A 32 2.98 17.41 0.75
N ASP A 33 2.06 18.32 1.06
CA ASP A 33 1.43 18.44 2.36
C ASP A 33 -0.05 18.02 2.25
N TYR A 34 -0.43 16.98 2.98
CA TYR A 34 -1.81 16.51 3.07
C TYR A 34 -2.65 17.35 4.05
N GLY A 35 -2.04 18.29 4.77
CA GLY A 35 -2.67 19.15 5.76
C GLY A 35 -2.23 18.84 7.18
N GLU A 36 -2.35 19.84 8.07
CA GLU A 36 -1.79 19.85 9.43
C GLU A 36 -2.18 18.65 10.30
N HIS A 37 -3.39 18.11 10.13
CA HIS A 37 -3.92 17.01 10.94
C HIS A 37 -3.95 15.67 10.21
N HIS A 38 -3.48 15.62 8.95
CA HIS A 38 -3.54 14.41 8.16
C HIS A 38 -2.41 13.44 8.50
N VAL A 39 -2.74 12.15 8.59
CA VAL A 39 -1.80 11.08 9.01
C VAL A 39 -0.84 10.63 7.91
N MET A 40 -1.25 10.73 6.63
CA MET A 40 -0.34 10.53 5.49
C MET A 40 0.69 11.67 5.42
N VAL A 41 1.95 11.33 5.61
CA VAL A 41 3.08 12.27 5.54
C VAL A 41 4.11 11.77 4.52
N PRO A 42 4.09 12.27 3.26
CA PRO A 42 5.00 11.81 2.20
C PRO A 42 6.50 11.93 2.52
N ARG A 43 6.87 12.83 3.44
CA ARG A 43 8.25 13.02 3.94
C ARG A 43 8.90 11.73 4.48
N ARG A 44 8.11 10.74 4.91
CA ARG A 44 8.62 9.40 5.30
C ARG A 44 9.47 8.74 4.22
N VAL A 45 9.20 9.02 2.93
CA VAL A 45 10.02 8.52 1.80
C VAL A 45 11.41 9.18 1.78
N ALA A 46 11.50 10.49 2.03
CA ALA A 46 12.79 11.19 2.13
C ALA A 46 13.58 10.74 3.37
N MET A 47 12.91 10.48 4.49
CA MET A 47 13.55 9.90 5.68
C MET A 47 14.14 8.53 5.39
N THR A 48 13.40 7.68 4.68
CA THR A 48 13.87 6.36 4.20
C THR A 48 15.10 6.51 3.31
N HIS A 49 15.03 7.40 2.31
CA HIS A 49 16.17 7.68 1.42
C HIS A 49 17.40 8.16 2.20
N GLY A 50 17.22 9.01 3.21
CA GLY A 50 18.28 9.46 4.10
C GLY A 50 18.97 8.30 4.83
N LEU A 51 18.20 7.36 5.39
CA LEU A 51 18.75 6.16 6.02
C LEU A 51 19.47 5.27 5.01
N VAL A 52 18.84 4.93 3.89
CA VAL A 52 19.40 4.09 2.81
C VAL A 52 20.75 4.66 2.32
N THR A 53 20.83 5.98 2.18
CA THR A 53 22.06 6.69 1.79
C THR A 53 23.15 6.54 2.84
N ASN A 54 22.82 6.78 4.12
CA ASN A 54 23.82 6.85 5.19
C ASN A 54 24.24 5.49 5.75
N TYR A 55 23.42 4.45 5.58
CA TYR A 55 23.83 3.05 5.70
C TYR A 55 24.65 2.55 4.50
N ARG A 56 24.86 3.40 3.47
CA ARG A 56 25.67 3.13 2.27
C ARG A 56 25.11 2.03 1.37
N LEU A 57 23.81 1.74 1.46
CA LEU A 57 23.14 0.71 0.65
C LEU A 57 23.07 1.09 -0.84
N LEU A 58 23.09 2.39 -1.16
CA LEU A 58 23.14 2.89 -2.56
C LEU A 58 24.35 2.41 -3.35
N ARG A 59 25.41 1.91 -2.69
CA ARG A 59 26.60 1.37 -3.38
C ARG A 59 26.36 -0.01 -3.99
N ASP A 60 25.27 -0.67 -3.60
CA ASP A 60 24.94 -2.04 -3.99
C ASP A 60 23.71 -2.11 -4.92
N MET A 61 23.23 -0.96 -5.39
CA MET A 61 22.06 -0.85 -6.26
C MET A 61 22.17 0.36 -7.19
N GLU A 62 21.42 0.32 -8.28
CA GLU A 62 21.34 1.45 -9.22
C GLU A 62 20.28 2.46 -8.73
N LEU A 63 20.72 3.64 -8.30
CA LEU A 63 19.82 4.76 -7.97
C LEU A 63 19.31 5.40 -9.26
N LEU A 64 18.00 5.35 -9.47
CA LEU A 64 17.34 5.86 -10.65
C LEU A 64 16.33 6.95 -10.30
N ARG A 65 16.21 7.92 -11.21
CA ARG A 65 15.11 8.88 -11.24
C ARG A 65 14.42 8.78 -12.59
N THR A 66 13.10 8.74 -12.59
CA THR A 66 12.31 8.63 -13.80
C THR A 66 11.46 9.87 -14.03
N ARG A 67 10.97 10.03 -15.27
CA ARG A 67 9.91 10.99 -15.56
C ARG A 67 8.64 10.59 -14.80
N PRO A 68 7.82 11.56 -14.36
CA PRO A 68 6.46 11.28 -13.93
C PRO A 68 5.66 10.53 -15.01
N ALA A 69 4.68 9.73 -14.59
CA ALA A 69 3.70 9.12 -15.48
C ALA A 69 2.96 10.22 -16.25
N THR A 70 2.72 9.98 -17.53
CA THR A 70 1.93 10.90 -18.37
C THR A 70 0.44 10.60 -18.25
N GLU A 71 -0.40 11.53 -18.72
CA GLU A 71 -1.84 11.29 -18.86
C GLU A 71 -2.11 10.00 -19.67
N ASP A 72 -1.36 9.78 -20.76
CA ASP A 72 -1.48 8.56 -21.58
C ASP A 72 -1.13 7.28 -20.80
N ASP A 73 -0.11 7.34 -19.93
CA ASP A 73 0.25 6.20 -19.07
C ASP A 73 -0.91 5.89 -18.09
N LEU A 74 -1.61 6.92 -17.58
CA LEU A 74 -2.67 6.80 -16.56
C LEU A 74 -4.07 6.54 -17.14
N ALA A 75 -4.34 6.96 -18.37
CA ALA A 75 -5.63 6.75 -19.06
C ALA A 75 -6.00 5.26 -19.20
N GLY A 76 -4.99 4.36 -19.17
CA GLY A 76 -5.23 2.92 -19.19
C GLY A 76 -5.80 2.34 -17.90
N ILE A 77 -5.83 3.11 -16.79
CA ILE A 77 -6.29 2.62 -15.48
C ILE A 77 -7.33 3.55 -14.83
N LEU A 78 -7.45 4.80 -15.29
CA LEU A 78 -8.42 5.77 -14.78
C LEU A 78 -9.58 5.98 -15.77
N THR A 79 -10.74 6.39 -15.27
CA THR A 79 -11.81 6.93 -16.12
C THR A 79 -11.44 8.32 -16.62
N ASP A 80 -11.90 8.69 -17.82
CA ASP A 80 -11.54 9.97 -18.46
C ASP A 80 -11.92 11.18 -17.61
N ASP A 81 -13.08 11.14 -16.96
CA ASP A 81 -13.57 12.23 -16.11
C ASP A 81 -12.75 12.38 -14.83
N TYR A 82 -12.34 11.27 -14.21
CA TYR A 82 -11.48 11.28 -13.03
C TYR A 82 -10.05 11.71 -13.36
N LEU A 83 -9.50 11.24 -14.50
CA LEU A 83 -8.20 11.70 -15.00
C LEU A 83 -8.18 13.22 -15.24
N CYS A 84 -9.21 13.74 -15.92
CA CYS A 84 -9.34 15.17 -16.15
C CYS A 84 -9.47 15.95 -14.83
N LEU A 85 -10.25 15.41 -13.87
CA LEU A 85 -10.36 16.01 -12.55
C LEU A 85 -8.99 16.08 -11.87
N LEU A 86 -8.28 14.96 -11.71
CA LEU A 86 -7.00 14.92 -10.99
C LEU A 86 -5.95 15.86 -11.60
N ARG A 87 -5.90 15.96 -12.94
CA ARG A 87 -4.97 16.86 -13.65
C ARG A 87 -5.22 18.33 -13.30
N ASP A 88 -6.48 18.73 -13.26
CA ASP A 88 -6.87 20.14 -13.15
C ASP A 88 -7.15 20.56 -11.69
N LEU A 89 -7.19 19.60 -10.76
CA LEU A 89 -7.57 19.82 -9.36
C LEU A 89 -6.42 20.42 -8.55
N THR A 90 -6.70 21.60 -8.01
CA THR A 90 -5.86 22.37 -7.09
C THR A 90 -6.77 22.97 -6.00
N PRO A 91 -6.22 23.45 -4.88
CA PRO A 91 -7.01 24.16 -3.89
C PRO A 91 -7.80 25.36 -4.48
N GLY A 92 -7.24 26.06 -5.48
CA GLY A 92 -7.91 27.20 -6.13
C GLY A 92 -8.97 26.81 -7.17
N THR A 93 -8.85 25.63 -7.79
CA THR A 93 -9.79 25.12 -8.80
C THR A 93 -10.84 24.19 -8.20
N TYR A 94 -10.76 23.88 -6.90
CA TYR A 94 -11.70 22.98 -6.22
C TYR A 94 -13.17 23.40 -6.44
N ARG A 95 -13.96 22.41 -6.85
CA ARG A 95 -15.41 22.49 -6.99
C ARG A 95 -16.02 21.28 -6.31
N ALA A 96 -16.73 21.52 -5.20
CA ALA A 96 -17.22 20.49 -4.30
C ALA A 96 -18.06 19.41 -5.03
N ASP A 97 -18.99 19.80 -5.90
CA ASP A 97 -19.88 18.86 -6.58
C ASP A 97 -19.15 17.88 -7.52
N THR A 98 -18.09 18.33 -8.19
CA THR A 98 -17.30 17.45 -9.08
C THR A 98 -16.38 16.57 -8.26
N ALA A 99 -15.61 17.13 -7.34
CA ALA A 99 -14.62 16.38 -6.56
C ALA A 99 -15.26 15.34 -5.62
N ARG A 100 -16.40 15.67 -4.99
CA ARG A 100 -17.10 14.75 -4.08
C ARG A 100 -17.64 13.51 -4.77
N ARG A 101 -17.98 13.58 -6.07
CA ARG A 101 -18.38 12.40 -6.86
C ARG A 101 -17.25 11.39 -7.03
N HIS A 102 -16.00 11.82 -6.85
CA HIS A 102 -14.82 10.98 -6.92
C HIS A 102 -14.18 10.79 -5.53
N HIS A 103 -14.95 11.05 -4.46
CA HIS A 103 -14.54 10.94 -3.05
C HIS A 103 -13.34 11.81 -2.67
N ILE A 104 -13.19 12.97 -3.31
CA ILE A 104 -12.21 14.00 -2.96
C ILE A 104 -12.94 15.20 -2.37
N GLY A 105 -12.45 15.71 -1.24
CA GLY A 105 -13.08 16.79 -0.50
C GLY A 105 -12.09 17.87 -0.04
N ALA A 106 -12.62 18.90 0.63
CA ALA A 106 -11.84 20.03 1.10
C ALA A 106 -10.92 19.62 2.28
N LEU A 107 -9.79 20.33 2.40
CA LEU A 107 -8.86 20.21 3.54
C LEU A 107 -9.45 20.71 4.87
N ALA A 108 -10.38 21.66 4.84
CA ALA A 108 -10.91 22.35 6.04
C ALA A 108 -12.40 22.06 6.25
N GLY A 109 -12.76 21.70 7.49
CA GLY A 109 -14.14 21.65 7.97
C GLY A 109 -14.93 20.36 7.69
N ASP A 110 -14.30 19.36 7.08
CA ASP A 110 -14.89 18.02 6.89
C ASP A 110 -13.99 16.97 7.53
N GLU A 111 -14.16 16.77 8.85
CA GLU A 111 -13.40 15.81 9.67
C GLU A 111 -13.54 14.34 9.21
N ARG A 112 -14.35 14.08 8.17
CA ARG A 112 -14.63 12.76 7.61
C ARG A 112 -14.01 12.51 6.24
N ASN A 113 -13.28 13.47 5.68
CA ASN A 113 -12.71 13.30 4.34
C ASN A 113 -11.26 12.83 4.39
N ASP A 114 -11.06 11.56 4.07
CA ASP A 114 -9.74 10.93 4.01
C ASP A 114 -8.93 11.36 2.76
N ASN A 115 -9.57 11.89 1.71
CA ASN A 115 -8.86 12.27 0.48
C ASN A 115 -8.94 13.80 0.25
N PRO A 116 -8.07 14.60 0.88
CA PRO A 116 -8.10 16.05 0.73
C PRO A 116 -7.60 16.51 -0.64
N VAL A 117 -8.10 17.65 -1.12
CA VAL A 117 -7.43 18.38 -2.20
C VAL A 117 -6.10 18.93 -1.71
N ILE A 118 -5.00 18.39 -2.21
CA ILE A 118 -3.64 18.84 -1.85
C ILE A 118 -3.06 19.72 -2.97
N ASP A 119 -2.20 20.67 -2.60
CA ASP A 119 -1.44 21.42 -3.59
C ASP A 119 -0.42 20.51 -4.28
N GLY A 120 -0.34 20.57 -5.60
CA GLY A 120 0.48 19.65 -6.40
C GLY A 120 -0.02 18.20 -6.45
N LEU A 121 -1.31 17.93 -6.21
CA LEU A 121 -1.90 16.57 -6.23
C LEU A 121 -1.54 15.77 -7.50
N TRP A 122 -1.71 16.37 -8.67
CA TRP A 122 -1.38 15.72 -9.94
C TRP A 122 0.09 15.31 -10.01
N ASP A 123 0.99 16.24 -9.69
CA ASP A 123 2.43 16.02 -9.71
C ASP A 123 2.84 14.91 -8.73
N TYR A 124 2.22 14.88 -7.55
CA TYR A 124 2.41 13.80 -6.58
C TYR A 124 2.04 12.44 -7.18
N CYS A 125 0.83 12.34 -7.74
CA CYS A 125 0.30 11.13 -8.35
C CYS A 125 1.15 10.63 -9.51
N ALA A 126 1.50 11.54 -10.42
CA ALA A 126 2.32 11.24 -11.57
C ALA A 126 3.73 10.76 -11.16
N ARG A 127 4.33 11.33 -10.11
CA ARG A 127 5.67 10.95 -9.66
C ARG A 127 5.73 9.53 -9.10
N TYR A 128 4.86 9.18 -8.15
CA TYR A 128 4.91 7.82 -7.59
C TYR A 128 4.49 6.77 -8.62
N ALA A 129 3.50 7.07 -9.47
CA ALA A 129 3.07 6.18 -10.54
C ALA A 129 4.17 5.98 -11.60
N GLY A 130 4.88 7.05 -11.94
CA GLY A 130 6.03 6.99 -12.85
C GLY A 130 7.15 6.11 -12.31
N GLY A 131 7.42 6.17 -11.00
CA GLY A 131 8.36 5.31 -10.30
C GLY A 131 8.02 3.83 -10.45
N SER A 132 6.78 3.44 -10.13
CA SER A 132 6.31 2.04 -10.20
C SER A 132 6.29 1.52 -11.64
N LEU A 133 5.89 2.35 -12.61
CA LEU A 133 5.92 2.01 -14.03
C LEU A 133 7.34 1.79 -14.55
N ALA A 134 8.29 2.66 -14.19
CA ALA A 134 9.69 2.51 -14.58
C ALA A 134 10.34 1.28 -13.94
N ALA A 135 10.00 1.00 -12.69
CA ALA A 135 10.43 -0.19 -11.97
C ALA A 135 9.91 -1.48 -12.66
N ALA A 136 8.64 -1.53 -13.03
CA ALA A 136 8.06 -2.62 -13.82
C ALA A 136 8.79 -2.82 -15.16
N ARG A 137 9.08 -1.73 -15.90
CA ARG A 137 9.86 -1.77 -17.15
C ARG A 137 11.28 -2.30 -16.95
N ALA A 138 11.93 -1.98 -15.83
CA ALA A 138 13.26 -2.51 -15.52
C ALA A 138 13.26 -4.02 -15.30
N LEU A 139 12.22 -4.55 -14.65
CA LEU A 139 12.02 -5.99 -14.47
C LEU A 139 11.66 -6.68 -15.80
N GLY A 140 10.69 -6.15 -16.55
CA GLY A 140 10.26 -6.72 -17.83
C GLY A 140 11.38 -6.76 -18.89
N SER A 141 12.26 -5.75 -18.91
CA SER A 141 13.44 -5.75 -19.80
C SER A 141 14.60 -6.62 -19.31
N GLY A 142 14.50 -7.24 -18.13
CA GLY A 142 15.57 -8.03 -17.52
C GLY A 142 16.79 -7.20 -17.09
N ARG A 143 16.68 -5.87 -17.01
CA ARG A 143 17.75 -4.97 -16.54
C ARG A 143 18.00 -5.12 -15.04
N SER A 144 16.97 -5.47 -14.28
CA SER A 144 17.06 -5.68 -12.84
C SER A 144 16.34 -6.95 -12.43
N ASP A 145 16.80 -7.55 -11.34
CA ASP A 145 16.19 -8.73 -10.73
C ASP A 145 15.24 -8.33 -9.58
N ILE A 146 15.51 -7.16 -8.96
CA ILE A 146 14.67 -6.51 -7.96
C ILE A 146 14.58 -5.02 -8.32
N ALA A 147 13.40 -4.43 -8.20
CA ALA A 147 13.18 -3.00 -8.37
C ALA A 147 12.41 -2.45 -7.17
N ILE A 148 12.77 -1.26 -6.69
CA ILE A 148 12.22 -0.68 -5.46
C ILE A 148 11.65 0.72 -5.76
N ASN A 149 10.41 0.97 -5.33
CA ASN A 149 9.80 2.30 -5.30
C ASN A 149 8.98 2.51 -4.01
N TRP A 150 9.61 3.05 -2.97
CA TRP A 150 8.94 3.32 -1.69
C TRP A 150 7.90 4.45 -1.74
N SER A 151 7.86 5.24 -2.82
CA SER A 151 6.83 6.28 -2.97
C SER A 151 5.48 5.76 -3.46
N GLY A 152 5.46 4.56 -4.07
CA GLY A 152 4.25 3.92 -4.58
C GLY A 152 3.60 2.99 -3.56
N GLY A 153 2.71 2.12 -4.04
CA GLY A 153 1.96 1.18 -3.20
C GLY A 153 0.58 1.68 -2.79
N MET A 154 -0.02 2.60 -3.55
CA MET A 154 -1.30 3.25 -3.24
C MET A 154 -2.48 2.34 -3.62
N HIS A 155 -2.70 1.29 -2.83
CA HIS A 155 -3.52 0.12 -3.19
C HIS A 155 -5.04 0.33 -3.16
N HIS A 156 -5.55 1.37 -2.49
CA HIS A 156 -7.00 1.59 -2.33
C HIS A 156 -7.64 2.33 -3.50
N ALA A 157 -6.84 3.03 -4.32
CA ALA A 157 -7.36 3.84 -5.41
C ALA A 157 -8.14 2.98 -6.42
N CYS A 158 -9.32 3.45 -6.81
CA CYS A 158 -10.14 2.87 -7.85
C CYS A 158 -9.99 3.65 -9.17
N SER A 159 -10.49 3.08 -10.29
CA SER A 159 -10.37 3.72 -11.61
C SER A 159 -11.03 5.09 -11.70
N GLY A 160 -12.08 5.34 -10.92
CA GLY A 160 -12.82 6.60 -10.95
C GLY A 160 -12.93 7.29 -9.59
N GLU A 161 -12.31 6.79 -8.52
CA GLU A 161 -12.54 7.33 -7.17
C GLU A 161 -11.27 7.23 -6.32
N ALA A 162 -11.01 8.26 -5.53
CA ALA A 162 -10.02 8.21 -4.47
C ALA A 162 -10.56 7.40 -3.28
N SER A 163 -9.69 6.72 -2.55
CA SER A 163 -10.05 5.94 -1.36
C SER A 163 -8.83 5.76 -0.48
N GLY A 164 -9.00 5.83 0.85
CA GLY A 164 -7.93 5.54 1.81
C GLY A 164 -6.60 6.24 1.51
N PHE A 165 -6.60 7.56 1.29
CA PHE A 165 -5.44 8.39 0.96
C PHE A 165 -4.87 8.19 -0.46
N CYS A 166 -5.42 7.26 -1.24
CA CYS A 166 -4.94 6.83 -2.55
C CYS A 166 -5.77 7.47 -3.68
N TYR A 167 -5.10 8.15 -4.61
CA TYR A 167 -5.74 8.82 -5.75
C TYR A 167 -5.54 8.08 -7.08
N VAL A 168 -4.36 7.49 -7.30
CA VAL A 168 -4.01 6.71 -8.49
C VAL A 168 -3.41 5.38 -8.04
N ASN A 169 -3.88 4.28 -8.63
CA ASN A 169 -3.39 2.95 -8.30
C ASN A 169 -2.14 2.62 -9.13
N ASP A 170 -0.96 2.99 -8.63
CA ASP A 170 0.32 2.75 -9.31
C ASP A 170 0.69 1.27 -9.40
N ILE A 171 0.12 0.45 -8.51
CA ILE A 171 0.30 -1.01 -8.47
C ILE A 171 -0.37 -1.63 -9.70
N VAL A 172 -1.61 -1.25 -9.98
CA VAL A 172 -2.34 -1.70 -11.18
C VAL A 172 -1.57 -1.31 -12.45
N LEU A 173 -1.06 -0.07 -12.51
CA LEU A 173 -0.22 0.38 -13.64
C LEU A 173 1.02 -0.50 -13.82
N ALA A 174 1.74 -0.80 -12.73
CA ALA A 174 2.93 -1.64 -12.75
C ALA A 174 2.61 -3.08 -13.17
N ILE A 175 1.54 -3.68 -12.64
CA ILE A 175 1.12 -5.04 -12.99
C ILE A 175 0.74 -5.13 -14.48
N LYS A 176 0.01 -4.14 -15.02
CA LYS A 176 -0.32 -4.10 -16.46
C LYS A 176 0.92 -4.06 -17.35
N GLU A 177 1.92 -3.26 -16.98
CA GLU A 177 3.21 -3.23 -17.69
C GLU A 177 3.94 -4.57 -17.57
N LEU A 178 3.97 -5.20 -16.40
CA LEU A 178 4.57 -6.52 -16.21
C LEU A 178 3.87 -7.60 -17.05
N LEU A 179 2.55 -7.56 -17.18
CA LEU A 179 1.77 -8.49 -18.01
C LEU A 179 2.09 -8.39 -19.50
N ALA A 180 2.78 -7.35 -19.98
CA ALA A 180 3.28 -7.33 -21.35
C ALA A 180 4.43 -8.35 -21.57
N THR A 181 5.13 -8.72 -20.51
CA THR A 181 6.29 -9.64 -20.55
C THR A 181 6.03 -10.96 -19.83
N PHE A 182 5.34 -10.90 -18.70
CA PHE A 182 5.16 -12.01 -17.77
C PHE A 182 3.74 -12.59 -17.88
N PRO A 183 3.58 -13.88 -18.23
CA PRO A 183 2.27 -14.51 -18.33
C PRO A 183 1.49 -14.51 -17.01
N ARG A 184 2.18 -14.70 -15.87
CA ARG A 184 1.59 -14.73 -14.53
C ARG A 184 2.29 -13.73 -13.59
N VAL A 185 1.53 -12.81 -13.03
CA VAL A 185 2.02 -11.84 -12.04
C VAL A 185 1.35 -12.11 -10.70
N LEU A 186 2.15 -12.28 -9.65
CA LEU A 186 1.66 -12.41 -8.28
C LEU A 186 1.77 -11.05 -7.59
N TYR A 187 0.65 -10.57 -7.06
CA TYR A 187 0.59 -9.44 -6.15
C TYR A 187 0.45 -9.95 -4.71
N VAL A 188 1.34 -9.50 -3.83
CA VAL A 188 1.31 -9.79 -2.39
C VAL A 188 1.22 -8.47 -1.64
N ASP A 189 0.31 -8.40 -0.68
CA ASP A 189 0.03 -7.21 0.11
C ASP A 189 0.20 -7.53 1.61
N ILE A 190 1.12 -6.81 2.27
CA ILE A 190 1.39 -6.95 3.71
C ILE A 190 1.05 -5.66 4.50
N ASP A 191 0.34 -4.71 3.86
CA ASP A 191 -0.34 -3.61 4.55
C ASP A 191 -1.34 -4.14 5.57
N VAL A 192 -1.59 -3.37 6.63
CA VAL A 192 -2.62 -3.77 7.60
C VAL A 192 -4.03 -3.71 7.00
N HIS A 193 -4.24 -2.87 5.99
CA HIS A 193 -5.50 -2.73 5.28
C HIS A 193 -5.58 -3.70 4.10
N HIS A 194 -6.79 -4.12 3.76
CA HIS A 194 -7.02 -4.96 2.59
C HIS A 194 -6.73 -4.19 1.29
N GLY A 195 -5.94 -4.78 0.39
CA GLY A 195 -5.61 -4.24 -0.94
C GLY A 195 -6.77 -4.29 -1.95
N ASP A 196 -7.92 -3.72 -1.58
CA ASP A 196 -9.19 -3.76 -2.29
C ASP A 196 -9.15 -3.20 -3.72
N GLY A 197 -8.46 -2.08 -3.95
CA GLY A 197 -8.38 -1.47 -5.27
C GLY A 197 -7.66 -2.36 -6.30
N VAL A 198 -6.58 -3.02 -5.88
CA VAL A 198 -5.84 -3.97 -6.73
C VAL A 198 -6.64 -5.26 -6.94
N GLU A 199 -7.22 -5.80 -5.87
CA GLU A 199 -8.08 -6.98 -5.93
C GLU A 199 -9.25 -6.76 -6.91
N LYS A 200 -9.99 -5.67 -6.74
CA LYS A 200 -11.15 -5.34 -7.58
C LYS A 200 -10.77 -5.18 -9.04
N TYR A 201 -9.62 -4.58 -9.35
CA TYR A 201 -9.17 -4.39 -10.73
C TYR A 201 -8.88 -5.73 -11.43
N PHE A 202 -8.31 -6.70 -10.71
CA PHE A 202 -7.89 -7.99 -11.27
C PHE A 202 -8.82 -9.16 -10.91
N ALA A 203 -9.97 -8.92 -10.27
CA ALA A 203 -10.87 -9.95 -9.77
C ALA A 203 -11.28 -10.99 -10.82
N ALA A 204 -11.40 -10.57 -12.09
CA ALA A 204 -11.75 -11.43 -13.22
C ALA A 204 -10.56 -11.94 -14.05
N ASP A 205 -9.33 -11.49 -13.77
CA ASP A 205 -8.14 -11.77 -14.58
C ASP A 205 -7.46 -13.08 -14.16
N GLY A 206 -7.41 -14.06 -15.08
CA GLY A 206 -6.75 -15.35 -14.85
C GLY A 206 -5.21 -15.32 -14.85
N ARG A 207 -4.60 -14.17 -15.14
CA ARG A 207 -3.14 -13.98 -15.22
C ARG A 207 -2.55 -13.32 -13.98
N VAL A 208 -3.38 -12.74 -13.13
CA VAL A 208 -2.95 -12.09 -11.89
C VAL A 208 -3.49 -12.88 -10.71
N MET A 209 -2.66 -13.06 -9.69
CA MET A 209 -3.12 -13.54 -8.39
C MET A 209 -2.87 -12.47 -7.33
N THR A 210 -3.89 -12.10 -6.57
CA THR A 210 -3.79 -11.17 -5.43
C THR A 210 -3.82 -11.96 -4.13
N VAL A 211 -2.86 -11.67 -3.24
CA VAL A 211 -2.80 -12.26 -1.90
C VAL A 211 -2.66 -11.14 -0.87
N SER A 212 -3.65 -11.00 0.00
CA SER A 212 -3.68 -9.92 1.01
C SER A 212 -3.69 -10.47 2.43
N PHE A 213 -2.81 -9.94 3.28
CA PHE A 213 -2.67 -10.27 4.69
C PHE A 213 -3.02 -9.07 5.56
N HIS A 214 -4.29 -8.93 5.92
CA HIS A 214 -4.83 -7.69 6.51
C HIS A 214 -5.66 -7.93 7.77
N GLN A 215 -5.87 -6.85 8.52
CA GLN A 215 -6.81 -6.84 9.63
C GLN A 215 -8.26 -6.84 9.11
N TYR A 216 -9.12 -7.69 9.68
CA TYR A 216 -10.50 -7.83 9.24
C TYR A 216 -11.51 -8.06 10.38
N GLY A 217 -12.65 -7.38 10.27
CA GLY A 217 -13.77 -7.41 11.22
C GLY A 217 -13.97 -6.06 11.92
N ARG A 218 -14.65 -6.08 13.09
CA ARG A 218 -14.75 -4.90 13.95
C ARG A 218 -13.35 -4.42 14.33
N GLY A 219 -13.14 -3.10 14.31
CA GLY A 219 -11.89 -2.48 14.77
C GLY A 219 -11.59 -2.80 16.24
N GLY A 220 -10.41 -2.39 16.71
CA GLY A 220 -9.96 -2.65 18.08
C GLY A 220 -10.87 -2.09 19.17
N LYS A 221 -10.51 -2.39 20.42
CA LYS A 221 -11.36 -2.25 21.61
C LYS A 221 -12.12 -0.92 21.66
N GLY A 222 -13.43 -0.98 21.45
CA GLY A 222 -14.34 0.15 21.53
C GLY A 222 -14.81 0.70 20.19
N SER A 223 -14.31 0.20 19.05
CA SER A 223 -14.84 0.54 17.74
C SER A 223 -16.10 -0.27 17.43
N ASP A 224 -17.22 0.45 17.21
CA ASP A 224 -18.45 -0.12 16.64
C ASP A 224 -18.41 -0.20 15.11
N THR A 225 -17.28 0.17 14.50
CA THR A 225 -17.09 0.20 13.05
C THR A 225 -16.17 -0.93 12.58
N PHE A 226 -16.35 -1.35 11.33
CA PHE A 226 -15.45 -2.29 10.68
C PHE A 226 -14.11 -1.60 10.40
N PHE A 227 -13.03 -2.36 10.51
CA PHE A 227 -11.71 -1.91 10.08
C PHE A 227 -11.74 -1.64 8.57
N PHE A 228 -11.21 -0.48 8.17
CA PHE A 228 -11.19 -0.06 6.76
C PHE A 228 -10.38 -1.06 5.92
N PRO A 229 -10.77 -1.37 4.66
CA PRO A 229 -11.95 -0.88 3.92
C PRO A 229 -13.24 -1.67 4.17
N GLY A 230 -13.22 -2.68 5.05
CA GLY A 230 -14.37 -3.53 5.35
C GLY A 230 -14.61 -4.68 4.38
N THR A 231 -13.68 -4.93 3.45
CA THR A 231 -13.70 -6.05 2.48
C THR A 231 -12.53 -7.02 2.73
N GLY A 232 -12.37 -8.04 1.88
CA GLY A 232 -11.28 -9.00 1.99
C GLY A 232 -11.59 -10.13 2.97
N SER A 233 -12.81 -10.66 2.92
CA SER A 233 -13.16 -11.86 3.66
C SER A 233 -12.49 -13.09 3.04
N ALA A 234 -12.32 -14.18 3.80
CA ALA A 234 -11.75 -15.42 3.26
C ALA A 234 -12.62 -16.08 2.16
N GLU A 235 -13.88 -15.67 2.05
CA GLU A 235 -14.83 -16.13 1.03
C GLU A 235 -14.69 -15.36 -0.30
N ASP A 236 -14.03 -14.20 -0.28
CA ASP A 236 -13.75 -13.38 -1.46
C ASP A 236 -12.60 -14.02 -2.24
N VAL A 237 -12.96 -14.81 -3.26
CA VAL A 237 -12.02 -15.64 -4.04
C VAL A 237 -11.93 -15.24 -5.52
N GLY A 238 -12.41 -14.05 -5.89
CA GLY A 238 -12.41 -13.56 -7.26
C GLY A 238 -13.48 -14.22 -8.13
N GLU A 239 -13.55 -13.81 -9.39
CA GLU A 239 -14.64 -14.14 -10.31
C GLU A 239 -14.13 -14.58 -11.70
N GLY A 240 -15.01 -15.17 -12.51
CA GLY A 240 -14.67 -15.57 -13.88
C GLY A 240 -13.38 -16.38 -13.98
N ALA A 241 -12.44 -15.91 -14.80
CA ALA A 241 -11.11 -16.53 -14.96
C ALA A 241 -10.17 -16.28 -13.76
N GLY A 242 -10.42 -15.23 -12.98
CA GLY A 242 -9.72 -14.89 -11.74
C GLY A 242 -10.16 -15.70 -10.52
N LYS A 243 -11.19 -16.55 -10.62
CA LYS A 243 -11.65 -17.38 -9.50
C LYS A 243 -10.52 -18.25 -8.91
N TYR A 244 -10.42 -18.22 -7.58
CA TYR A 244 -9.34 -18.74 -6.72
C TYR A 244 -7.94 -18.15 -6.96
N ARG A 245 -7.84 -17.03 -7.68
CA ARG A 245 -6.62 -16.19 -7.76
C ARG A 245 -6.75 -14.91 -6.95
N THR A 246 -7.82 -14.77 -6.19
CA THR A 246 -7.90 -13.82 -5.09
C THR A 246 -7.83 -14.63 -3.81
N LEU A 247 -6.88 -14.31 -2.94
CA LEU A 247 -6.65 -15.01 -1.69
C LEU A 247 -6.52 -14.02 -0.54
N ASN A 248 -7.52 -14.02 0.33
CA ASN A 248 -7.57 -13.15 1.48
C ASN A 248 -7.25 -13.89 2.78
N VAL A 249 -6.39 -13.31 3.61
CA VAL A 249 -5.95 -13.87 4.89
C VAL A 249 -6.34 -12.91 6.03
N PRO A 250 -7.63 -12.92 6.45
CA PRO A 250 -8.14 -11.98 7.45
C PRO A 250 -7.60 -12.28 8.86
N MET A 251 -6.99 -11.30 9.48
CA MET A 251 -6.39 -11.39 10.83
C MET A 251 -7.07 -10.45 11.83
N LYS A 252 -6.83 -10.67 13.12
CA LYS A 252 -7.27 -9.78 14.20
C LYS A 252 -6.13 -8.90 14.70
N ALA A 253 -6.49 -7.81 15.36
CA ALA A 253 -5.57 -6.90 16.01
C ALA A 253 -4.56 -7.62 16.93
N GLY A 254 -3.37 -7.04 17.04
CA GLY A 254 -2.27 -7.51 17.87
C GLY A 254 -1.48 -8.66 17.26
N MET A 255 -1.60 -8.93 15.95
CA MET A 255 -0.81 -9.95 15.27
C MET A 255 0.68 -9.68 15.45
N ASP A 256 1.42 -10.68 15.94
CA ASP A 256 2.86 -10.61 16.21
C ASP A 256 3.68 -11.37 15.15
N ASP A 257 5.01 -11.19 15.19
CA ASP A 257 5.92 -11.81 14.21
C ASP A 257 5.74 -13.33 14.10
N ALA A 258 5.52 -14.01 15.24
CA ALA A 258 5.36 -15.45 15.28
C ALA A 258 4.06 -15.90 14.60
N GLY A 259 2.92 -15.31 14.99
CA GLY A 259 1.62 -15.62 14.37
C GLY A 259 1.58 -15.25 12.89
N TYR A 260 2.16 -14.12 12.51
CA TYR A 260 2.22 -13.69 11.11
C TYR A 260 3.02 -14.70 10.27
N LYS A 261 4.19 -15.13 10.76
CA LYS A 261 5.01 -16.15 10.10
C LYS A 261 4.31 -17.51 9.98
N GLU A 262 3.55 -17.92 10.99
CA GLU A 262 2.76 -19.16 10.99
C GLU A 262 1.68 -19.19 9.90
N LEU A 263 1.19 -18.02 9.47
CA LEU A 263 0.27 -17.87 8.35
C LEU A 263 1.01 -17.67 7.02
N PHE A 264 1.89 -16.69 6.96
CA PHE A 264 2.54 -16.23 5.73
C PHE A 264 3.34 -17.34 5.05
N VAL A 265 4.26 -17.99 5.76
CA VAL A 265 5.20 -18.96 5.15
C VAL A 265 4.47 -20.18 4.55
N PRO A 266 3.57 -20.89 5.26
CA PRO A 266 2.87 -22.02 4.68
C PRO A 266 1.96 -21.64 3.50
N ILE A 267 1.24 -20.52 3.60
CA ILE A 267 0.32 -20.05 2.55
C ILE A 267 1.13 -19.68 1.30
N MET A 268 2.14 -18.83 1.45
CA MET A 268 2.95 -18.37 0.32
C MET A 268 3.75 -19.50 -0.33
N ARG A 269 4.16 -20.52 0.42
CA ARG A 269 4.76 -21.73 -0.16
C ARG A 269 3.83 -22.40 -1.18
N GLU A 270 2.58 -22.62 -0.80
CA GLU A 270 1.60 -23.27 -1.69
C GLU A 270 1.19 -22.35 -2.83
N VAL A 271 1.01 -21.04 -2.59
CA VAL A 271 0.76 -20.05 -3.64
C VAL A 271 1.86 -20.11 -4.71
N MET A 272 3.13 -20.06 -4.29
CA MET A 272 4.27 -20.13 -5.21
C MET A 272 4.34 -21.46 -5.95
N GLY A 273 4.03 -22.58 -5.28
CA GLY A 273 4.02 -23.92 -5.88
C GLY A 273 2.90 -24.14 -6.90
N VAL A 274 1.71 -23.59 -6.65
CA VAL A 274 0.51 -23.77 -7.50
C VAL A 274 0.44 -22.73 -8.61
N PHE A 275 0.51 -21.45 -8.26
CA PHE A 275 0.36 -20.35 -9.23
C PHE A 275 1.61 -20.19 -10.10
N ARG A 276 2.80 -20.47 -9.55
CA ARG A 276 4.11 -20.40 -10.23
C ARG A 276 4.29 -19.07 -10.99
N PRO A 277 4.30 -17.93 -10.29
CA PRO A 277 4.39 -16.62 -10.94
C PRO A 277 5.70 -16.42 -11.68
N ASP A 278 5.65 -15.62 -12.74
CA ASP A 278 6.81 -15.20 -13.53
C ASP A 278 7.37 -13.84 -13.07
N ALA A 279 6.57 -13.05 -12.34
CA ALA A 279 6.97 -11.83 -11.63
C ALA A 279 6.15 -11.64 -10.34
N ILE A 280 6.73 -10.96 -9.35
CA ILE A 280 6.08 -10.64 -8.08
C ILE A 280 6.07 -9.12 -7.88
N VAL A 281 4.93 -8.58 -7.45
CA VAL A 281 4.80 -7.23 -6.88
C VAL A 281 4.44 -7.39 -5.42
N LEU A 282 5.32 -6.93 -4.52
CA LEU A 282 5.10 -6.90 -3.08
C LEU A 282 4.87 -5.45 -2.64
N GLN A 283 3.67 -5.17 -2.14
CA GLN A 283 3.37 -3.94 -1.42
C GLN A 283 3.83 -4.12 0.02
N CYS A 284 4.68 -3.22 0.53
CA CYS A 284 5.28 -3.28 1.87
C CYS A 284 4.69 -2.20 2.78
N GLY A 285 3.37 -2.18 2.92
CA GLY A 285 2.64 -1.26 3.80
C GLY A 285 3.12 -1.37 5.25
N ALA A 286 3.71 -0.29 5.75
CA ALA A 286 4.41 -0.27 7.04
C ALA A 286 3.49 0.08 8.23
N ASP A 287 2.18 0.19 8.01
CA ASP A 287 1.18 0.36 9.07
C ASP A 287 0.82 -0.96 9.77
N SER A 288 1.27 -2.10 9.25
CA SER A 288 1.24 -3.39 9.96
C SER A 288 2.28 -3.48 11.10
N LEU A 289 3.15 -2.47 11.24
CA LEU A 289 4.17 -2.42 12.29
C LEU A 289 3.59 -2.06 13.67
N SER A 290 4.27 -2.56 14.70
CA SER A 290 4.01 -2.18 16.08
C SER A 290 4.16 -0.66 16.29
N GLY A 291 3.17 -0.06 16.96
CA GLY A 291 3.17 1.36 17.29
C GLY A 291 2.84 2.27 16.10
N ASP A 292 2.25 1.75 15.04
CA ASP A 292 1.60 2.56 14.02
C ASP A 292 0.42 3.36 14.61
N ARG A 293 0.05 4.48 13.95
CA ARG A 293 -1.04 5.36 14.43
C ARG A 293 -2.44 4.85 14.07
N LEU A 294 -2.58 4.07 13.01
CA LEU A 294 -3.85 3.55 12.51
C LEU A 294 -3.93 2.02 12.57
N GLY A 295 -2.84 1.34 12.22
CA GLY A 295 -2.78 -0.11 12.26
C GLY A 295 -2.68 -0.65 13.67
N GLU A 296 -3.33 -1.80 13.91
CA GLU A 296 -3.39 -2.41 15.24
C GLU A 296 -2.60 -3.71 15.33
N PHE A 297 -1.72 -3.99 14.37
CA PHE A 297 -0.77 -5.11 14.43
C PHE A 297 0.42 -4.80 15.35
N ASN A 298 1.22 -5.82 15.62
CA ASN A 298 2.36 -5.75 16.53
C ASN A 298 3.63 -6.34 15.90
N LEU A 299 3.82 -6.14 14.59
CA LEU A 299 4.99 -6.64 13.88
C LEU A 299 6.23 -5.80 14.20
N SER A 300 7.38 -6.46 14.31
CA SER A 300 8.66 -5.79 14.34
C SER A 300 9.16 -5.50 12.91
N VAL A 301 10.11 -4.57 12.80
CA VAL A 301 10.84 -4.33 11.54
C VAL A 301 11.44 -5.62 10.96
N ARG A 302 11.88 -6.55 11.83
CA ARG A 302 12.45 -7.83 11.40
C ARG A 302 11.37 -8.77 10.90
N GLY A 303 10.27 -8.93 11.65
CA GLY A 303 9.15 -9.78 11.26
C GLY A 303 8.55 -9.36 9.93
N HIS A 304 8.37 -8.05 9.72
CA HIS A 304 7.92 -7.50 8.44
C HIS A 304 8.88 -7.85 7.29
N ALA A 305 10.17 -7.60 7.48
CA ALA A 305 11.20 -7.88 6.46
C ALA A 305 11.45 -9.38 6.21
N GLU A 306 11.02 -10.29 7.09
CA GLU A 306 11.00 -11.73 6.80
C GLU A 306 10.11 -12.05 5.59
N CYS A 307 9.05 -11.27 5.33
CA CYS A 307 8.20 -11.43 4.15
C CYS A 307 8.96 -11.12 2.86
N VAL A 308 9.70 -10.00 2.85
CA VAL A 308 10.59 -9.62 1.74
C VAL A 308 11.66 -10.67 1.53
N SER A 309 12.31 -11.13 2.60
CA SER A 309 13.35 -12.16 2.56
C SER A 309 12.82 -13.49 1.99
N TYR A 310 11.62 -13.90 2.42
CA TYR A 310 10.97 -15.11 1.96
C TYR A 310 10.66 -15.06 0.46
N LEU A 311 10.05 -13.98 -0.03
CA LEU A 311 9.72 -13.83 -1.46
C LEU A 311 10.97 -13.67 -2.33
N ARG A 312 11.98 -12.94 -1.83
CA ARG A 312 13.29 -12.84 -2.49
C ARG A 312 13.94 -14.22 -2.71
N SER A 313 13.73 -15.17 -1.80
CA SER A 313 14.35 -16.52 -1.89
C SER A 313 13.89 -17.36 -3.09
N PHE A 314 12.74 -17.04 -3.69
CA PHE A 314 12.22 -17.75 -4.86
C PHE A 314 12.89 -17.33 -6.17
N ASN A 315 13.73 -16.29 -6.16
CA ASN A 315 14.50 -15.80 -7.31
C ASN A 315 13.66 -15.33 -8.52
N VAL A 316 12.38 -15.04 -8.32
CA VAL A 316 11.49 -14.44 -9.32
C VAL A 316 11.73 -12.91 -9.38
N PRO A 317 11.63 -12.24 -10.56
CA PRO A 317 11.63 -10.78 -10.64
C PRO A 317 10.69 -10.15 -9.61
N LEU A 318 11.22 -9.25 -8.77
CA LEU A 318 10.51 -8.75 -7.59
C LEU A 318 10.45 -7.21 -7.60
N LEU A 319 9.24 -6.67 -7.63
CA LEU A 319 8.98 -5.24 -7.42
C LEU A 319 8.59 -5.02 -5.96
N LEU A 320 9.32 -4.17 -5.25
CA LEU A 320 9.00 -3.72 -3.90
C LEU A 320 8.40 -2.31 -3.95
N LEU A 321 7.19 -2.16 -3.41
CA LEU A 321 6.49 -0.88 -3.30
C LEU A 321 6.31 -0.51 -1.83
N GLY A 322 6.05 0.77 -1.57
CA GLY A 322 5.68 1.27 -0.24
C GLY A 322 4.26 0.85 0.13
N GLY A 323 3.45 1.82 0.56
CA GLY A 323 2.11 1.57 1.08
C GLY A 323 1.75 2.48 2.25
N GLY A 324 0.86 2.03 3.12
CA GLY A 324 0.54 2.68 4.39
C GLY A 324 1.73 2.81 5.35
N GLY A 325 1.49 3.42 6.51
CA GLY A 325 2.48 3.66 7.56
C GLY A 325 2.50 5.10 8.03
N TYR A 326 2.08 5.30 9.28
CA TYR A 326 1.68 6.61 9.82
C TYR A 326 2.49 7.01 11.06
N THR A 327 3.32 6.12 11.59
CA THR A 327 4.45 6.47 12.46
C THR A 327 5.72 6.58 11.62
N ILE A 328 5.97 7.77 11.04
CA ILE A 328 6.92 7.99 9.94
C ILE A 328 8.36 7.52 10.19
N ASN A 329 8.83 7.57 11.44
CA ASN A 329 10.15 7.08 11.85
C ASN A 329 10.22 5.54 11.80
N HIS A 330 9.13 4.85 12.15
CA HIS A 330 9.03 3.39 12.02
C HIS A 330 9.02 2.96 10.54
N VAL A 331 8.28 3.69 9.70
CA VAL A 331 8.26 3.49 8.24
C VAL A 331 9.67 3.59 7.66
N ALA A 332 10.39 4.66 8.00
CA ALA A 332 11.75 4.86 7.51
C ALA A 332 12.70 3.74 7.95
N SER A 333 12.62 3.29 9.20
CA SER A 333 13.36 2.13 9.69
C SER A 333 13.03 0.85 8.90
N CYS A 334 11.75 0.58 8.69
CA CYS A 334 11.26 -0.62 8.02
C CYS A 334 11.75 -0.70 6.57
N TRP A 335 11.41 0.29 5.75
CA TRP A 335 11.79 0.30 4.34
C TRP A 335 13.31 0.39 4.14
N CYS A 336 14.05 1.02 5.05
CA CYS A 336 15.51 0.96 5.04
C CYS A 336 16.03 -0.47 5.28
N TYR A 337 15.49 -1.17 6.27
CA TYR A 337 15.88 -2.54 6.58
C TYR A 337 15.50 -3.51 5.45
N GLU A 338 14.33 -3.34 4.85
CA GLU A 338 13.89 -4.12 3.68
C GLU A 338 14.74 -3.85 2.43
N THR A 339 15.21 -2.61 2.26
CA THR A 339 16.20 -2.29 1.23
C THR A 339 17.50 -3.07 1.48
N ALA A 340 17.94 -3.19 2.73
CA ALA A 340 19.10 -4.01 3.08
C ALA A 340 18.87 -5.49 2.77
N VAL A 341 17.67 -6.03 3.04
CA VAL A 341 17.27 -7.40 2.64
C VAL A 341 17.31 -7.57 1.13
N ALA A 342 16.78 -6.60 0.36
CA ALA A 342 16.76 -6.66 -1.10
C ALA A 342 18.19 -6.81 -1.67
N VAL A 343 19.14 -5.99 -1.19
CA VAL A 343 20.56 -6.06 -1.61
C VAL A 343 21.36 -7.18 -0.92
N GLY A 344 20.77 -7.89 0.04
CA GLY A 344 21.39 -9.01 0.77
C GLY A 344 22.44 -8.59 1.81
N LYS A 345 22.22 -7.45 2.48
CA LYS A 345 23.09 -6.83 3.49
C LYS A 345 22.43 -6.61 4.84
N GLU A 346 21.29 -7.24 5.10
CA GLU A 346 20.53 -7.10 6.35
C GLU A 346 21.31 -7.51 7.61
N LYS A 347 22.39 -8.30 7.45
CA LYS A 347 23.31 -8.71 8.52
C LYS A 347 24.53 -7.79 8.66
N GLU A 348 24.74 -6.88 7.72
CA GLU A 348 25.91 -5.99 7.66
C GLU A 348 25.61 -4.59 8.22
N ILE A 349 24.35 -4.17 8.22
CA ILE A 349 23.96 -2.85 8.72
C ILE A 349 23.87 -2.86 10.26
N PRO A 350 24.48 -1.87 10.95
CA PRO A 350 24.38 -1.76 12.40
C PRO A 350 22.97 -1.32 12.83
N ASP A 351 22.61 -1.66 14.06
CA ASP A 351 21.32 -1.26 14.64
C ASP A 351 21.27 0.23 15.00
N ASP A 352 22.42 0.87 15.22
CA ASP A 352 22.48 2.32 15.44
C ASP A 352 22.13 3.10 14.16
N ILE A 353 21.22 4.07 14.28
CA ILE A 353 20.84 4.97 13.19
C ILE A 353 22.00 5.95 12.91
N PRO A 354 22.51 6.02 11.67
CA PRO A 354 23.57 6.96 11.32
C PRO A 354 23.04 8.40 11.27
N HIS A 355 23.94 9.38 11.22
CA HIS A 355 23.53 10.76 10.95
C HIS A 355 23.04 10.90 9.49
N HIS A 356 21.86 11.47 9.28
CA HIS A 356 21.16 11.62 8.01
C HIS A 356 20.16 12.82 7.96
N GLY A 357 20.17 13.74 8.92
CA GLY A 357 19.38 14.99 8.94
C GLY A 357 17.97 14.90 9.53
N TYR A 358 17.50 13.71 9.93
CA TYR A 358 16.19 13.53 10.59
C TYR A 358 16.30 12.79 11.93
N GLU A 359 17.47 12.80 12.56
CA GLU A 359 17.80 12.01 13.76
C GLU A 359 16.84 12.29 14.92
N HIS A 360 16.37 13.53 15.04
CA HIS A 360 15.47 13.96 16.10
C HIS A 360 14.14 13.20 16.12
N TYR A 361 13.67 12.68 14.96
CA TYR A 361 12.47 11.84 14.90
C TYR A 361 12.65 10.46 15.55
N TYR A 362 13.89 10.00 15.74
CA TYR A 362 14.18 8.66 16.25
C TYR A 362 14.51 8.64 17.75
N LYS A 363 14.36 9.78 18.44
CA LYS A 363 14.66 9.91 19.87
C LYS A 363 13.88 8.89 20.71
N ASP A 364 12.57 8.74 20.45
CA ASP A 364 11.69 7.89 21.25
C ASP A 364 11.88 6.39 20.94
N GLN A 365 12.52 6.05 19.82
CA GLN A 365 12.95 4.69 19.51
C GLN A 365 14.43 4.42 19.88
N GLY A 366 15.05 5.33 20.63
CA GLY A 366 16.42 5.18 21.13
C GLY A 366 17.50 5.25 20.05
N TYR A 367 17.21 5.90 18.91
CA TYR A 367 18.09 5.96 17.75
C TYR A 367 18.49 4.58 17.21
N LYS A 368 17.63 3.58 17.40
CA LYS A 368 17.81 2.21 16.89
C LYS A 368 16.96 1.96 15.67
N LEU A 369 17.50 1.24 14.69
CA LEU A 369 16.76 0.79 13.52
C LEU A 369 15.69 -0.22 13.94
N HIS A 370 16.05 -1.16 14.82
CA HIS A 370 15.15 -2.13 15.42
C HIS A 370 14.65 -1.66 16.78
N TYR A 371 13.49 -1.02 16.79
CA TYR A 371 12.83 -0.56 18.01
C TYR A 371 12.03 -1.68 18.68
N GLY A 372 11.77 -1.51 19.98
CA GLY A 372 11.00 -2.49 20.76
C GLY A 372 9.52 -2.49 20.37
N VAL A 373 8.96 -3.68 20.16
CA VAL A 373 7.52 -3.84 19.93
C VAL A 373 6.72 -3.61 21.23
N SER A 374 5.50 -3.11 21.10
CA SER A 374 4.58 -2.91 22.21
C SER A 374 4.27 -4.24 22.91
N LYS A 375 4.33 -4.22 24.26
CA LYS A 375 3.80 -5.31 25.11
C LYS A 375 2.30 -5.14 25.40
N VAL A 376 1.71 -4.03 24.94
CA VAL A 376 0.36 -3.60 25.28
C VAL A 376 -0.57 -4.03 24.15
N GLY A 377 -1.08 -5.25 24.25
CA GLY A 377 -2.03 -5.82 23.29
C GLY A 377 -1.83 -7.33 23.21
N ARG A 378 -2.82 -8.13 23.66
CA ARG A 378 -2.77 -9.57 23.37
C ARG A 378 -3.12 -9.74 21.90
N ASN A 379 -2.36 -10.58 21.20
CA ASN A 379 -2.75 -11.07 19.89
C ASN A 379 -4.17 -11.64 19.98
N ALA A 380 -5.13 -10.98 19.33
CA ALA A 380 -6.53 -11.39 19.35
C ALA A 380 -6.79 -12.56 18.39
N SER A 381 -5.83 -12.87 17.52
CA SER A 381 -5.86 -14.06 16.68
C SER A 381 -5.46 -15.27 17.52
N THR A 382 -6.45 -15.97 18.08
CA THR A 382 -6.18 -17.21 18.81
C THR A 382 -5.55 -18.25 17.88
N LYS A 383 -4.83 -19.22 18.46
CA LYS A 383 -4.24 -20.32 17.67
C LYS A 383 -5.27 -21.04 16.81
N GLU A 384 -6.44 -21.34 17.38
CA GLU A 384 -7.56 -21.93 16.68
C GLU A 384 -8.05 -21.07 15.50
N TYR A 385 -8.19 -19.76 15.70
CA TYR A 385 -8.56 -18.83 14.63
C TYR A 385 -7.52 -18.84 13.50
N MET A 386 -6.23 -18.75 13.83
CA MET A 386 -5.15 -18.77 12.84
C MET A 386 -5.10 -20.10 12.08
N ASP A 387 -5.26 -21.23 12.77
CA ASP A 387 -5.29 -22.55 12.14
C ASP A 387 -6.48 -22.67 11.18
N ASN A 388 -7.66 -22.15 11.54
CA ASN A 388 -8.84 -22.12 10.67
C ASN A 388 -8.62 -21.26 9.41
N ILE A 389 -8.15 -20.02 9.58
CA ILE A 389 -7.85 -19.12 8.45
C ILE A 389 -6.78 -19.72 7.53
N ARG A 390 -5.72 -20.30 8.09
CA ARG A 390 -4.68 -20.98 7.30
C ARG A 390 -5.27 -22.14 6.50
N ASN A 391 -6.08 -23.00 7.13
CA ASN A 391 -6.67 -24.15 6.47
C ASN A 391 -7.63 -23.72 5.34
N GLU A 392 -8.39 -22.64 5.54
CA GLU A 392 -9.27 -22.07 4.53
C GLU A 392 -8.47 -21.49 3.34
N ALA A 393 -7.42 -20.71 3.60
CA ALA A 393 -6.54 -20.19 2.56
C ALA A 393 -5.90 -21.32 1.74
N LEU A 394 -5.35 -22.35 2.42
CA LEU A 394 -4.75 -23.51 1.76
C LEU A 394 -5.78 -24.32 0.94
N LYS A 395 -7.01 -24.43 1.42
CA LYS A 395 -8.11 -25.05 0.66
C LYS A 395 -8.42 -24.26 -0.61
N ASN A 396 -8.41 -22.93 -0.56
CA ASN A 396 -8.62 -22.08 -1.74
C ASN A 396 -7.49 -22.21 -2.76
N VAL A 397 -6.23 -22.30 -2.31
CA VAL A 397 -5.08 -22.60 -3.19
C VAL A 397 -5.21 -24.00 -3.80
N GLN A 398 -5.68 -25.00 -3.05
CA GLN A 398 -5.95 -26.33 -3.59
C GLN A 398 -7.07 -26.31 -4.64
N ASN A 399 -8.12 -25.50 -4.45
CA ASN A 399 -9.18 -25.34 -5.44
C ASN A 399 -8.64 -24.73 -6.74
N LEU A 400 -7.73 -23.74 -6.65
CA LEU A 400 -7.01 -23.21 -7.81
C LEU A 400 -6.22 -24.31 -8.52
N HIS A 401 -5.49 -25.13 -7.78
CA HIS A 401 -4.71 -26.24 -8.34
C HIS A 401 -5.59 -27.22 -9.14
N GLU A 402 -6.77 -27.58 -8.60
CA GLU A 402 -7.73 -28.44 -9.28
C GLU A 402 -8.38 -27.77 -10.50
N LEU A 403 -8.65 -26.46 -10.45
CA LEU A 403 -9.10 -25.71 -11.62
C LEU A 403 -8.06 -25.70 -12.75
N LEU A 404 -6.78 -25.45 -12.41
CA LEU A 404 -5.68 -25.45 -13.37
C LEU A 404 -5.52 -26.81 -14.05
N LYS A 405 -5.60 -27.92 -13.30
CA LYS A 405 -5.59 -29.28 -13.87
C LYS A 405 -6.73 -29.52 -14.87
N ARG A 406 -7.95 -29.09 -14.53
CA ARG A 406 -9.13 -29.23 -15.41
C ARG A 406 -9.03 -28.35 -16.66
N GLY A 407 -8.43 -27.17 -16.55
CA GLY A 407 -8.16 -26.28 -17.68
C GLY A 407 -7.15 -26.87 -18.67
N VAL A 408 -6.06 -27.46 -18.16
CA VAL A 408 -5.05 -28.16 -18.98
C VAL A 408 -5.67 -29.37 -19.71
N ALA A 409 -6.67 -30.04 -19.13
CA ALA A 409 -7.39 -31.13 -19.78
C ALA A 409 -8.35 -30.66 -20.91
N ARG A 410 -8.56 -29.35 -21.10
CA ARG A 410 -9.51 -28.79 -22.07
C ARG A 410 -8.91 -27.84 -23.12
N SER A 411 -7.65 -27.44 -23.03
CA SER A 411 -7.06 -26.48 -23.97
C SER A 411 -6.01 -27.10 -24.91
N VAL A 412 -6.47 -27.58 -26.06
CA VAL A 412 -5.74 -27.44 -27.34
C VAL A 412 -6.39 -26.26 -28.07
N GLN A 413 -5.55 -25.41 -28.67
CA GLN A 413 -5.83 -24.17 -29.42
C GLN A 413 -5.67 -22.87 -28.63
N PHE A 414 -4.44 -22.35 -28.65
CA PHE A 414 -4.20 -20.91 -28.61
C PHE A 414 -4.51 -20.35 -30.00
N LYS A 415 -5.31 -19.28 -30.06
CA LYS A 415 -5.40 -18.43 -31.25
C LYS A 415 -4.46 -17.26 -31.02
N ASP A 416 -3.46 -17.16 -31.88
CA ASP A 416 -2.61 -15.99 -32.01
C ASP A 416 -3.46 -14.79 -32.40
N ILE A 417 -3.27 -13.67 -31.71
CA ILE A 417 -3.72 -12.36 -32.16
C ILE A 417 -2.44 -11.59 -32.46
N ASP A 418 -2.21 -11.43 -33.76
CA ASP A 418 -1.24 -10.51 -34.33
C ASP A 418 -1.95 -9.15 -34.45
N ASP A 419 -1.33 -8.09 -33.94
CA ASP A 419 -1.53 -6.73 -34.45
C ASP A 419 -0.37 -5.86 -34.00
N CYS A 420 0.54 -5.66 -34.94
CA CYS A 420 1.60 -4.68 -34.90
C CYS A 420 1.28 -3.65 -36.00
N GLU A 421 0.92 -2.41 -35.66
CA GLU A 421 1.21 -1.27 -36.54
C GLU A 421 1.42 0.06 -35.76
N LEU A 422 2.65 0.52 -35.93
CA LEU A 422 3.21 1.87 -35.82
C LEU A 422 2.25 3.08 -35.78
N TYR A 423 2.48 3.97 -34.80
CA TYR A 423 2.19 5.40 -34.95
C TYR A 423 3.42 6.28 -34.64
N LYS A 424 3.84 7.05 -35.65
CA LYS A 424 4.79 8.17 -35.57
C LYS A 424 4.00 9.48 -35.57
N LYS A 425 4.24 10.40 -34.60
CA LYS A 425 4.15 11.86 -34.86
C LYS A 425 4.80 12.77 -33.80
N LYS A 426 5.87 13.43 -34.24
CA LYS A 426 6.38 14.81 -34.03
C LYS A 426 6.08 15.56 -32.71
N GLN A 427 7.17 15.81 -31.98
CA GLN A 427 7.31 16.84 -30.94
C GLN A 427 7.39 18.28 -31.53
N ARG A 428 6.90 19.28 -30.78
CA ARG A 428 7.36 20.68 -30.83
C ARG A 428 7.55 21.20 -29.40
N PRO A 429 8.63 21.94 -29.08
CA PRO A 429 8.87 22.41 -27.73
C PRO A 429 8.18 23.77 -27.48
N LYS A 430 7.72 24.00 -26.24
CA LYS A 430 7.44 25.34 -25.72
C LYS A 430 8.28 25.59 -24.46
N LYS A 431 9.06 26.68 -24.51
CA LYS A 431 9.82 27.28 -23.40
C LYS A 431 8.93 28.14 -22.52
N ARG A 432 9.21 28.15 -21.22
CA ARG A 432 9.22 29.29 -20.25
C ARG A 432 9.20 28.69 -18.82
N SER A 433 9.74 29.28 -17.76
CA SER A 433 10.81 30.26 -17.49
C SER A 433 10.91 30.34 -15.95
N ASN A 434 12.11 30.34 -15.38
CA ASN A 434 12.37 30.41 -13.94
C ASN A 434 11.76 31.64 -13.27
N ARG A 435 11.25 31.45 -12.04
CA ARG A 435 11.39 32.39 -10.93
C ARG A 435 11.59 31.60 -9.64
N ASP A 436 12.66 31.94 -8.94
CA ASP A 436 12.95 31.56 -7.56
C ASP A 436 12.15 32.48 -6.63
N GLU A 437 11.41 31.91 -5.67
CA GLU A 437 10.98 32.60 -4.45
C GLU A 437 11.03 31.62 -3.26
N GLU A 438 11.32 32.19 -2.10
CA GLU A 438 11.91 31.62 -0.89
C GLU A 438 11.15 30.48 -0.17
N ASP A 439 11.94 29.75 0.63
CA ASP A 439 11.63 28.58 1.46
C ASP A 439 10.55 28.85 2.56
N PRO A 440 9.42 28.11 2.55
CA PRO A 440 8.39 28.21 3.60
C PRO A 440 8.75 27.54 4.95
N MET A 441 9.91 26.88 5.09
CA MET A 441 10.24 26.01 6.22
C MET A 441 10.51 26.70 7.58
N ASP A 442 10.57 28.02 7.68
CA ASP A 442 10.94 28.71 8.93
C ASP A 442 9.78 29.04 9.90
N ARG A 443 8.56 28.49 9.71
CA ARG A 443 7.41 28.78 10.62
C ARG A 443 6.96 27.64 11.53
N LEU A 444 7.46 26.42 11.38
CA LEU A 444 6.98 25.26 12.13
C LEU A 444 7.92 24.86 13.29
N HIS A 445 8.30 25.82 14.13
CA HIS A 445 9.12 25.51 15.32
C HIS A 445 8.66 26.23 16.59
N ARG A 446 7.39 26.05 17.00
CA ARG A 446 6.95 26.55 18.31
C ARG A 446 5.97 25.70 19.14
N LEU A 447 5.60 24.47 18.76
CA LEU A 447 4.61 23.69 19.56
C LEU A 447 4.96 22.20 19.76
N CYS A 448 6.24 21.88 19.96
CA CYS A 448 6.61 20.60 20.59
C CYS A 448 7.03 20.86 22.04
N GLY A 449 6.06 20.84 22.95
CA GLY A 449 6.28 20.97 24.38
C GLY A 449 5.01 20.74 25.17
N GLN A 450 4.82 19.50 25.63
CA GLN A 450 3.85 19.07 26.63
C GLN A 450 2.35 19.19 26.27
N ALA A 451 1.78 18.10 25.77
CA ALA A 451 0.39 17.77 26.06
C ALA A 451 0.26 16.26 26.26
N ASP A 452 -0.04 15.88 27.50
CA ASP A 452 -0.39 14.54 27.93
C ASP A 452 -1.68 14.09 27.23
N VAL A 453 -1.54 13.28 26.18
CA VAL A 453 -2.67 12.78 25.37
C VAL A 453 -3.45 11.67 26.08
N ARG A 454 -3.16 11.36 27.36
CA ARG A 454 -3.78 10.24 28.07
C ARG A 454 -5.20 10.51 28.59
N ASN A 455 -5.71 11.73 28.51
CA ASN A 455 -7.04 12.07 29.05
C ASN A 455 -8.03 12.68 28.04
N PHE A 456 -7.72 12.71 26.75
CA PHE A 456 -8.64 13.30 25.77
C PHE A 456 -9.82 12.38 25.43
N PHE A 457 -9.61 11.05 25.32
CA PHE A 457 -10.68 10.10 25.03
C PHE A 457 -11.65 9.85 26.20
N ALA A 458 -11.28 10.21 27.43
CA ALA A 458 -12.13 10.03 28.61
C ALA A 458 -13.10 11.20 28.87
N ARG A 459 -12.92 12.36 28.22
CA ARG A 459 -13.81 13.53 28.39
C ARG A 459 -14.87 13.69 27.30
N LEU A 460 -14.84 12.85 26.27
CA LEU A 460 -15.88 12.78 25.24
C LEU A 460 -17.22 12.16 25.72
N GLY A 461 -17.31 11.79 27.01
CA GLY A 461 -18.52 11.20 27.60
C GLY A 461 -19.30 12.07 28.59
N ASP A 462 -18.81 13.25 29.00
CA ASP A 462 -19.39 13.96 30.16
C ASP A 462 -19.66 15.47 29.98
N GLU A 463 -19.37 16.06 28.82
CA GLU A 463 -19.80 17.43 28.51
C GLU A 463 -20.97 17.43 27.52
N ASN A 464 -22.09 16.88 27.97
CA ASN A 464 -23.40 17.16 27.38
C ASN A 464 -24.49 17.30 28.45
N ILE A 465 -24.16 17.89 29.60
CA ILE A 465 -25.15 18.35 30.58
C ILE A 465 -24.60 19.56 31.32
N ARG A 466 -24.89 20.78 30.84
CA ARG A 466 -25.24 21.97 31.66
C ARG A 466 -25.45 23.23 30.81
N GLY A 467 -26.71 23.69 30.79
CA GLY A 467 -27.15 25.07 30.55
C GLY A 467 -27.56 25.36 29.09
N THR A 468 -28.78 25.80 28.76
CA THR A 468 -29.77 26.56 29.54
C THR A 468 -31.19 26.40 28.97
N ASP A 469 -32.11 26.06 29.88
CA ASP A 469 -33.47 26.57 30.10
C ASP A 469 -34.47 26.86 28.94
N SER A 470 -35.51 26.01 28.84
CA SER A 470 -36.92 26.45 28.73
C SER A 470 -37.88 25.29 29.07
N SER A 471 -38.85 25.54 29.95
CA SER A 471 -39.70 24.59 30.69
C SER A 471 -40.90 23.99 29.88
N PRO A 472 -41.80 23.14 30.44
CA PRO A 472 -41.90 21.72 30.07
C PRO A 472 -43.25 21.30 29.44
N GLY A 473 -43.26 20.22 28.64
CA GLY A 473 -44.51 19.51 28.34
C GLY A 473 -44.47 18.53 27.17
N ARG A 474 -44.71 17.24 27.48
CA ARG A 474 -45.09 16.11 26.60
C ARG A 474 -43.98 15.38 25.85
N GLU A 475 -43.29 14.49 26.58
CA GLU A 475 -42.87 13.20 26.04
C GLU A 475 -44.05 12.22 25.97
N THR A 476 -43.89 11.18 25.15
CA THR A 476 -44.75 10.00 24.91
C THR A 476 -45.75 10.09 23.75
N LYS A 477 -45.27 10.15 22.49
CA LYS A 477 -45.99 9.58 21.32
C LYS A 477 -45.23 9.54 19.97
N ILE A 478 -43.95 9.19 19.89
CA ILE A 478 -43.28 9.03 18.57
C ILE A 478 -42.44 7.75 18.44
N TYR A 479 -42.38 6.89 19.48
CA TYR A 479 -41.56 5.67 19.44
C TYR A 479 -42.26 4.42 18.88
N GLU A 480 -43.56 4.48 18.56
CA GLU A 480 -44.32 3.32 18.07
C GLU A 480 -44.67 3.34 16.57
N GLU A 481 -44.46 4.45 15.84
CA GLU A 481 -44.83 4.53 14.42
C GLU A 481 -43.69 4.17 13.43
N ARG A 482 -42.43 4.14 13.86
CA ARG A 482 -41.30 3.78 12.96
C ARG A 482 -41.06 2.28 12.81
N ARG A 483 -41.75 1.44 13.58
CA ARG A 483 -41.59 -0.02 13.53
C ARG A 483 -42.51 -0.73 12.52
N ARG A 484 -43.37 0.01 11.80
CA ARG A 484 -44.27 -0.52 10.76
C ARG A 484 -43.90 -0.18 9.32
N ALA A 485 -42.83 0.59 9.08
CA ALA A 485 -42.44 1.01 7.73
C ALA A 485 -41.28 0.21 7.08
N SER A 486 -40.74 -0.82 7.74
CA SER A 486 -39.57 -1.58 7.24
C SER A 486 -39.89 -3.02 6.78
N SER A 487 -41.16 -3.35 6.52
CA SER A 487 -41.59 -4.69 6.07
C SER A 487 -42.14 -4.74 4.64
N ALA A 488 -41.95 -3.69 3.83
CA ALA A 488 -42.49 -3.64 2.47
C ALA A 488 -41.48 -3.07 1.46
N ALA A 489 -40.38 -3.80 1.24
CA ALA A 489 -39.48 -3.56 0.11
C ALA A 489 -38.69 -4.82 -0.27
N VAL A 490 -39.37 -5.96 -0.42
CA VAL A 490 -38.83 -7.17 -1.05
C VAL A 490 -39.90 -7.74 -1.97
N HIS A 491 -40.06 -7.16 -3.16
CA HIS A 491 -40.51 -7.82 -4.38
C HIS A 491 -40.74 -6.76 -5.48
N ARG A 492 -39.86 -6.76 -6.49
CA ARG A 492 -40.16 -6.60 -7.93
C ARG A 492 -38.86 -6.24 -8.67
N CYS A 493 -38.28 -7.23 -9.36
CA CYS A 493 -37.63 -7.00 -10.66
C CYS A 493 -37.46 -8.36 -11.35
N SER A 494 -38.52 -8.78 -12.02
CA SER A 494 -38.48 -9.77 -13.10
C SER A 494 -39.39 -9.23 -14.20
N HIS A 495 -38.78 -8.54 -15.16
CA HIS A 495 -39.06 -8.62 -16.59
C HIS A 495 -38.04 -7.81 -17.39
#